data_AF-A0A398BFY4-F1
#
_entry.id   AF-A0A398BFY4-F1
#
_cell.length_a   1.000
_cell.length_b   1.000
_cell.length_c   1.000
_cell.angle_alpha   90.00
_cell.angle_beta   90.00
_cell.angle_gamma   90.00
#
_symmetry.space_group_name_H-M   'P 1'
#
loop_
_entity.id
_entity.type
_entity.pdbx_description
1 polymer ?
#
loop_
_entity_poly.entity_id
_entity_poly.type
_entity_poly.pdbx_seq_one_letter_code
_entity_poly.pdbx_strand_id
1 'polypeptide(L)'
;MKKKINYLILFLTAIFIVGCTNVEDASVTDKETDSQEVTTNNNGTEKTTTEKQVVEGTPTQSNNERFSGYKLIEVDGGDLSGYREPNVVVDIGFGDREYWAFTNEHGQLVRVIADEIVLQDDDNEPVTSSGRYYNDEAKVPGVERADLDEGHIIADSLGGVSNAYNITPQESTLNRHGDQAYMEDAIRKAGGATNFEAIITYPNTETQIPSHYKYTYTLKGNKIVDEFDNGNPDEINKSLGLTESKSTNSNKSTSSNKSDASNGTKDISSVDTDGNGQVTIKEAKAAGFSMPITSDHWLYPYMQDNDKDGMVGE
;
A
#
# COMPACT_ATOMS: atom_id res chain seq x y z
N MET A 1 41.25 17.88 54.39
CA MET A 1 41.82 19.13 53.81
C MET A 1 41.72 18.99 52.29
N LYS A 2 41.20 19.89 51.44
CA LYS A 2 40.56 21.23 51.53
C LYS A 2 39.45 21.22 50.43
N LYS A 3 38.31 21.92 50.45
CA LYS A 3 37.70 22.92 51.36
C LYS A 3 36.15 22.68 51.39
N LYS A 4 35.34 23.74 51.26
CA LYS A 4 33.90 23.81 50.88
C LYS A 4 33.70 25.15 50.16
N ILE A 5 32.60 25.34 49.41
CA ILE A 5 31.76 26.56 49.42
C ILE A 5 30.41 26.26 48.72
N ASN A 6 29.30 26.59 49.39
CA ASN A 6 27.97 26.70 48.81
C ASN A 6 27.75 28.15 48.37
N TYR A 7 26.86 28.40 47.41
CA TYR A 7 25.99 29.58 47.50
C TYR A 7 24.52 29.24 47.25
N LEU A 8 23.74 29.49 48.29
CA LEU A 8 22.28 29.51 48.34
C LEU A 8 21.87 30.99 48.23
N ILE A 9 20.99 31.35 47.30
CA ILE A 9 20.20 32.58 47.42
C ILE A 9 18.74 32.27 47.05
N LEU A 10 17.87 32.53 48.02
CA LEU A 10 16.41 32.45 47.95
C LEU A 10 15.87 33.83 48.39
N PHE A 11 15.08 34.49 47.54
CA PHE A 11 14.13 35.57 47.88
C PHE A 11 13.17 35.69 46.67
N LEU A 12 11.86 35.39 46.69
CA LEU A 12 10.74 35.52 47.65
C LEU A 12 9.98 36.86 47.54
N THR A 13 8.88 36.85 46.76
CA THR A 13 7.66 37.71 46.89
C THR A 13 7.81 39.24 46.67
N ALA A 14 6.79 40.07 46.38
CA ALA A 14 5.32 39.90 46.40
C ALA A 14 4.59 40.88 45.42
N ILE A 15 3.48 40.41 44.82
CA ILE A 15 2.13 41.03 44.63
C ILE A 15 2.01 42.59 44.55
N PHE A 16 1.27 43.15 43.55
CA PHE A 16 -0.08 43.78 43.74
C PHE A 16 -0.75 44.60 42.59
N ILE A 17 -1.96 44.12 42.23
CA ILE A 17 -3.27 44.73 41.80
C ILE A 17 -3.53 45.78 40.67
N VAL A 18 -4.69 45.52 40.01
CA VAL A 18 -5.71 46.45 39.39
C VAL A 18 -5.24 47.19 38.11
N GLY A 19 -6.02 47.36 37.03
CA GLY A 19 -7.41 47.05 36.65
C GLY A 19 -7.76 47.77 35.32
N CYS A 20 -8.97 47.80 34.72
CA CYS A 20 -10.27 47.16 34.99
C CYS A 20 -11.18 47.22 33.72
N THR A 21 -11.65 46.06 33.23
CA THR A 21 -13.07 45.69 32.92
C THR A 21 -14.03 46.63 32.14
N ASN A 22 -14.90 46.00 31.33
CA ASN A 22 -16.20 46.44 30.75
C ASN A 22 -16.18 46.82 29.25
N VAL A 23 -17.20 46.54 28.41
CA VAL A 23 -18.40 45.66 28.49
C VAL A 23 -18.90 45.39 27.04
N GLU A 24 -19.77 44.40 26.83
CA GLU A 24 -20.47 44.09 25.57
C GLU A 24 -21.35 45.25 25.03
N ASP A 25 -21.59 45.34 23.72
CA ASP A 25 -22.90 45.00 23.08
C ASP A 25 -22.84 45.17 21.54
N ALA A 26 -23.91 44.79 20.83
CA ALA A 26 -23.94 44.47 19.40
C ALA A 26 -24.51 45.55 18.45
N SER A 27 -24.25 45.34 17.15
CA SER A 27 -25.10 45.62 15.97
C SER A 27 -25.82 46.98 15.80
N VAL A 28 -25.65 47.62 14.63
CA VAL A 28 -26.66 47.70 13.54
C VAL A 28 -26.19 48.62 12.39
N THR A 29 -26.59 48.18 11.20
CA THR A 29 -26.53 48.68 9.81
C THR A 29 -26.77 50.18 9.52
N ASP A 30 -26.24 50.59 8.36
CA ASP A 30 -26.87 51.35 7.25
C ASP A 30 -26.34 52.75 6.80
N LYS A 31 -25.91 52.74 5.53
CA LYS A 31 -26.05 53.75 4.44
C LYS A 31 -25.14 54.97 4.26
N GLU A 32 -24.47 54.91 3.11
CA GLU A 32 -24.36 55.93 2.03
C GLU A 32 -24.19 57.42 2.41
N THR A 33 -23.12 58.03 1.88
CA THR A 33 -23.27 59.02 0.79
C THR A 33 -21.99 59.05 -0.05
N ASP A 34 -22.17 59.14 -1.37
CA ASP A 34 -21.12 59.20 -2.40
C ASP A 34 -20.45 60.59 -2.49
N SER A 35 -19.17 60.63 -2.87
CA SER A 35 -18.48 61.80 -3.45
C SER A 35 -17.08 61.43 -3.96
N GLN A 36 -16.94 61.28 -5.28
CA GLN A 36 -15.65 61.36 -5.96
C GLN A 36 -15.27 62.82 -6.21
N GLU A 37 -14.01 63.19 -5.93
CA GLU A 37 -13.28 64.11 -6.83
C GLU A 37 -11.79 63.74 -6.88
N VAL A 38 -11.18 63.99 -8.04
CA VAL A 38 -9.89 63.45 -8.47
C VAL A 38 -8.73 64.40 -8.14
N THR A 39 -7.59 63.88 -7.71
CA THR A 39 -6.30 64.48 -8.14
C THR A 39 -5.19 63.43 -8.29
N THR A 40 -4.55 63.46 -9.46
CA THR A 40 -3.43 62.61 -9.89
C THR A 40 -2.13 62.93 -9.14
N ASN A 41 -1.28 61.91 -8.90
CA ASN A 41 0.17 62.01 -9.15
C ASN A 41 0.85 60.62 -9.11
N ASN A 42 1.68 60.34 -10.13
CA ASN A 42 2.48 59.12 -10.23
C ASN A 42 3.82 59.27 -9.49
N ASN A 43 4.28 58.19 -8.84
CA ASN A 43 5.58 57.56 -9.12
C ASN A 43 5.77 56.31 -8.24
N GLY A 44 6.26 55.22 -8.83
CA GLY A 44 6.45 53.95 -8.12
C GLY A 44 7.83 53.82 -7.46
N THR A 45 7.99 52.76 -6.67
CA THR A 45 9.16 51.84 -6.66
C THR A 45 8.90 50.73 -5.62
N GLU A 46 8.77 49.49 -6.09
CA GLU A 46 8.89 48.24 -5.31
C GLU A 46 10.30 48.11 -4.68
N LYS A 47 10.67 47.23 -3.73
CA LYS A 47 10.11 46.08 -2.98
C LYS A 47 11.18 45.77 -1.92
N THR A 48 10.84 45.25 -0.74
CA THR A 48 11.67 44.17 -0.11
C THR A 48 10.89 43.39 0.96
N THR A 49 10.31 42.25 0.57
CA THR A 49 10.17 41.08 1.45
C THR A 49 10.48 39.86 0.60
N THR A 50 11.37 38.99 1.06
CA THR A 50 11.93 37.89 0.27
C THR A 50 11.18 36.60 0.57
N GLU A 51 10.40 36.10 -0.40
CA GLU A 51 9.93 34.72 -0.39
C GLU A 51 10.96 33.79 -1.02
N LYS A 52 11.11 32.58 -0.46
CA LYS A 52 12.00 31.55 -1.00
C LYS A 52 11.32 30.88 -2.19
N GLN A 53 11.96 30.98 -3.34
CA GLN A 53 11.55 30.36 -4.58
C GLN A 53 11.68 28.82 -4.50
N VAL A 54 10.55 28.12 -4.62
CA VAL A 54 10.53 26.67 -4.92
C VAL A 54 10.93 26.49 -6.39
N VAL A 55 11.76 25.49 -6.67
CA VAL A 55 12.26 25.22 -8.04
C VAL A 55 11.23 24.38 -8.78
N GLU A 56 10.70 24.94 -9.86
CA GLU A 56 9.71 24.31 -10.74
C GLU A 56 10.35 23.23 -11.61
N GLY A 57 9.94 21.97 -11.41
CA GLY A 57 10.29 20.84 -12.25
C GLY A 57 9.39 20.75 -13.49
N THR A 58 9.97 20.30 -14.60
CA THR A 58 9.37 20.12 -15.94
C THR A 58 7.90 19.65 -15.94
N PRO A 59 7.00 20.21 -16.79
CA PRO A 59 5.59 19.85 -16.78
C PRO A 59 5.35 18.45 -17.38
N THR A 60 5.25 17.46 -16.49
CA THR A 60 4.47 16.24 -16.72
C THR A 60 3.02 16.63 -17.07
N GLN A 61 2.31 15.81 -17.84
CA GLN A 61 0.92 16.04 -18.24
C GLN A 61 0.08 16.43 -17.01
N SER A 62 -0.41 17.68 -16.97
CA SER A 62 -0.63 18.38 -15.69
C SER A 62 -1.52 17.59 -14.74
N ASN A 63 -1.17 17.56 -13.45
CA ASN A 63 -1.89 16.77 -12.42
C ASN A 63 -3.41 17.06 -12.38
N ASN A 64 -3.87 18.24 -12.84
CA ASN A 64 -5.29 18.56 -13.02
C ASN A 64 -6.02 17.66 -14.04
N GLU A 65 -5.34 17.13 -15.05
CA GLU A 65 -5.89 16.11 -15.96
C GLU A 65 -5.85 14.72 -15.32
N ARG A 66 -4.71 14.35 -14.71
CA ARG A 66 -4.48 13.04 -14.04
C ARG A 66 -5.52 12.76 -12.95
N PHE A 67 -5.95 13.80 -12.23
CA PHE A 67 -6.89 13.73 -11.11
C PHE A 67 -8.27 14.35 -11.41
N SER A 68 -8.61 14.52 -12.70
CA SER A 68 -9.90 15.10 -13.10
C SER A 68 -11.08 14.34 -12.48
N GLY A 69 -11.92 15.07 -11.73
CA GLY A 69 -13.06 14.50 -10.99
C GLY A 69 -12.79 14.19 -9.51
N TYR A 70 -11.53 14.25 -9.06
CA TYR A 70 -11.15 13.98 -7.67
C TYR A 70 -10.61 15.24 -6.98
N LYS A 71 -10.88 15.36 -5.69
CA LYS A 71 -10.26 16.38 -4.83
C LYS A 71 -8.96 15.82 -4.24
N LEU A 72 -7.82 16.43 -4.54
CA LEU A 72 -6.57 16.12 -3.84
C LEU A 72 -6.67 16.54 -2.36
N ILE A 73 -6.33 15.61 -1.46
CA ILE A 73 -6.15 15.88 -0.03
C ILE A 73 -4.84 15.27 0.46
N GLU A 74 -4.32 15.81 1.56
CA GLU A 74 -3.17 15.29 2.30
C GLU A 74 -3.69 14.56 3.55
N VAL A 75 -3.14 13.38 3.84
CA VAL A 75 -3.50 12.53 4.97
C VAL A 75 -2.20 11.97 5.55
N ASP A 76 -2.02 12.07 6.86
CA ASP A 76 -0.81 11.54 7.52
C ASP A 76 -0.68 10.04 7.25
N GLY A 77 0.51 9.58 6.85
CA GLY A 77 0.74 8.18 6.49
C GLY A 77 0.54 7.19 7.64
N GLY A 78 0.54 7.67 8.89
CA GLY A 78 0.25 6.90 10.10
C GLY A 78 -1.11 7.21 10.71
N ASP A 79 -2.02 7.88 10.00
CA ASP A 79 -3.39 8.09 10.49
C ASP A 79 -4.13 6.75 10.59
N LEU A 80 -4.33 6.30 11.84
CA LEU A 80 -5.01 5.05 12.16
C LEU A 80 -6.54 5.13 11.97
N SER A 81 -7.08 6.31 11.62
CA SER A 81 -8.48 6.49 11.25
C SER A 81 -8.86 5.58 10.08
N GLY A 82 -9.90 4.77 10.25
CA GLY A 82 -10.47 3.97 9.16
C GLY A 82 -11.39 4.74 8.19
N TYR A 83 -11.56 6.04 8.38
CA TYR A 83 -12.46 6.86 7.57
C TYR A 83 -11.80 7.31 6.26
N ARG A 84 -12.56 7.31 5.17
CA ARG A 84 -12.17 7.91 3.90
C ARG A 84 -13.20 8.91 3.41
N GLU A 85 -12.71 10.04 2.90
CA GLU A 85 -13.49 11.02 2.17
C GLU A 85 -13.91 10.46 0.80
N PRO A 86 -15.09 10.84 0.27
CA PRO A 86 -15.56 10.41 -1.04
C PRO A 86 -14.99 11.27 -2.18
N ASN A 87 -14.74 10.65 -3.35
CA ASN A 87 -14.21 11.31 -4.56
C ASN A 87 -12.91 12.11 -4.30
N VAL A 88 -11.98 11.55 -3.53
CA VAL A 88 -10.66 12.15 -3.30
C VAL A 88 -9.54 11.36 -3.97
N VAL A 89 -8.43 12.05 -4.19
CA VAL A 89 -7.13 11.44 -4.45
C VAL A 89 -6.18 11.78 -3.31
N VAL A 90 -5.36 10.82 -2.89
CA VAL A 90 -4.43 10.93 -1.75
C VAL A 90 -3.09 10.36 -2.16
N ASP A 91 -2.00 11.01 -1.74
CA ASP A 91 -0.68 10.39 -1.83
C ASP A 91 -0.51 9.38 -0.68
N ILE A 92 -0.12 8.18 -1.03
CA ILE A 92 0.13 7.06 -0.13
C ILE A 92 1.56 6.53 -0.23
N GLY A 93 2.44 7.27 -0.91
CA GLY A 93 3.87 7.02 -0.94
C GLY A 93 4.56 7.51 0.33
N PHE A 94 5.54 6.76 0.82
CA PHE A 94 6.41 7.20 1.91
C PHE A 94 7.55 8.08 1.37
N GLY A 95 7.77 9.24 1.99
CA GLY A 95 8.88 10.13 1.66
C GLY A 95 8.59 11.01 0.44
N ASP A 96 9.36 10.82 -0.64
CA ASP A 96 9.25 11.53 -1.92
C ASP A 96 8.66 10.67 -3.05
N ARG A 97 8.12 9.49 -2.70
CA ARG A 97 7.35 8.60 -3.60
C ARG A 97 5.97 9.20 -3.88
N GLU A 98 5.55 9.21 -5.14
CA GLU A 98 4.21 9.67 -5.56
C GLU A 98 3.29 8.48 -5.88
N TYR A 99 2.56 7.96 -4.88
CA TYR A 99 1.64 6.83 -5.07
C TYR A 99 0.19 7.29 -4.87
N TRP A 100 -0.62 7.26 -5.93
CA TRP A 100 -1.91 7.93 -5.93
C TRP A 100 -3.08 6.98 -5.71
N ALA A 101 -3.74 7.09 -4.56
CA ALA A 101 -4.94 6.35 -4.17
C ALA A 101 -6.21 7.14 -4.46
N PHE A 102 -7.27 6.48 -4.96
CA PHE A 102 -8.52 7.11 -5.39
C PHE A 102 -9.75 6.49 -4.73
N THR A 103 -10.65 7.33 -4.21
CA THR A 103 -11.93 6.87 -3.63
C THR A 103 -13.13 7.21 -4.51
N ASN A 104 -14.14 6.33 -4.52
CA ASN A 104 -15.43 6.63 -5.16
C ASN A 104 -16.33 7.51 -4.27
N GLU A 105 -17.57 7.78 -4.71
CA GLU A 105 -18.54 8.60 -3.98
C GLU A 105 -19.00 8.01 -2.63
N HIS A 106 -18.61 6.77 -2.32
CA HIS A 106 -18.89 6.05 -1.06
C HIS A 106 -17.64 5.91 -0.17
N GLY A 107 -16.53 6.55 -0.50
CA GLY A 107 -15.27 6.45 0.24
C GLY A 107 -14.58 5.08 0.11
N GLN A 108 -15.02 4.25 -0.84
CA GLN A 108 -14.35 2.98 -1.14
C GLN A 108 -13.08 3.25 -1.97
N LEU A 109 -11.96 2.66 -1.56
CA LEU A 109 -10.69 2.75 -2.28
C LEU A 109 -10.78 1.89 -3.56
N VAL A 110 -10.98 2.51 -4.72
CA VAL A 110 -11.29 1.79 -5.97
C VAL A 110 -10.11 1.63 -6.91
N ARG A 111 -9.06 2.46 -6.75
CA ARG A 111 -7.87 2.44 -7.60
C ARG A 111 -6.65 2.97 -6.86
N VAL A 112 -5.49 2.38 -7.13
CA VAL A 112 -4.17 2.91 -6.75
C VAL A 112 -3.27 2.88 -7.98
N ILE A 113 -2.46 3.92 -8.20
CA ILE A 113 -1.45 3.93 -9.27
C ILE A 113 -0.09 4.46 -8.79
N ALA A 114 0.98 3.93 -9.35
CA ALA A 114 2.33 4.47 -9.23
C ALA A 114 3.07 4.31 -10.56
N ASP A 115 3.79 5.35 -11.00
CA ASP A 115 4.54 5.28 -12.26
C ASP A 115 5.78 4.37 -12.10
N GLU A 116 6.38 4.39 -10.91
CA GLU A 116 7.48 3.53 -10.45
C GLU A 116 7.25 3.14 -8.98
N ILE A 117 7.41 1.86 -8.64
CA ILE A 117 7.44 1.35 -7.27
C ILE A 117 8.90 1.26 -6.83
N VAL A 118 9.26 2.08 -5.85
CA VAL A 118 10.59 2.18 -5.25
C VAL A 118 10.57 1.49 -3.89
N LEU A 119 11.38 0.45 -3.73
CA LEU A 119 11.46 -0.33 -2.49
C LEU A 119 11.84 0.54 -1.29
N GLN A 120 11.45 0.10 -0.09
CA GLN A 120 11.91 0.64 1.18
C GLN A 120 13.43 0.46 1.35
N ASP A 121 14.07 1.42 2.00
CA ASP A 121 15.51 1.37 2.36
C ASP A 121 15.67 1.39 3.88
N ASP A 122 15.58 0.21 4.50
CA ASP A 122 15.69 -0.02 5.95
C ASP A 122 16.95 0.60 6.60
N ASP A 123 18.04 0.81 5.83
CA ASP A 123 19.30 1.37 6.33
C ASP A 123 19.29 2.91 6.37
N ASN A 124 18.48 3.57 5.53
CA ASN A 124 18.51 5.03 5.35
C ASN A 124 17.16 5.73 5.64
N GLU A 125 16.05 5.01 5.64
CA GLU A 125 14.71 5.53 5.94
C GLU A 125 14.34 5.35 7.42
N PRO A 126 13.47 6.21 7.98
CA PRO A 126 13.14 6.20 9.42
C PRO A 126 12.13 5.10 9.77
N VAL A 127 12.51 3.83 9.56
CA VAL A 127 11.70 2.66 9.91
C VAL A 127 11.78 2.33 11.41
N THR A 128 10.73 1.67 11.91
CA THR A 128 10.70 1.03 13.23
C THR A 128 11.69 -0.13 13.31
N SER A 129 11.98 -0.63 14.52
CA SER A 129 12.84 -1.82 14.72
C SER A 129 12.31 -3.12 14.10
N SER A 130 11.11 -3.10 13.54
CA SER A 130 10.45 -4.18 12.80
C SER A 130 10.44 -3.96 11.28
N GLY A 131 11.11 -2.93 10.75
CA GLY A 131 11.14 -2.63 9.31
C GLY A 131 9.85 -1.98 8.77
N ARG A 132 9.04 -1.37 9.64
CA ARG A 132 7.78 -0.72 9.25
C ARG A 132 7.88 0.80 9.34
N TYR A 133 7.25 1.56 8.44
CA TYR A 133 7.23 3.02 8.55
C TYR A 133 6.38 3.50 9.73
N TYR A 134 5.29 2.78 10.02
CA TYR A 134 4.36 3.09 11.10
C TYR A 134 4.19 1.89 12.05
N ASN A 135 3.76 2.15 13.29
CA ASN A 135 3.65 1.11 14.32
C ASN A 135 2.40 0.22 14.18
N ASP A 136 1.41 0.68 13.41
CA ASP A 136 0.07 0.10 13.29
C ASP A 136 -0.60 0.65 12.01
N GLU A 137 -1.69 0.01 11.57
CA GLU A 137 -2.42 0.30 10.33
C GLU A 137 -3.79 0.92 10.59
N ALA A 138 -4.33 1.63 9.60
CA ALA A 138 -5.65 2.25 9.67
C ALA A 138 -6.79 1.24 9.87
N LYS A 139 -7.67 1.55 10.84
CA LYS A 139 -8.76 0.65 11.27
C LYS A 139 -10.00 0.76 10.37
N VAL A 140 -9.81 0.49 9.09
CA VAL A 140 -10.85 0.57 8.04
C VAL A 140 -12.00 -0.40 8.35
N PRO A 141 -13.28 0.02 8.27
CA PRO A 141 -14.43 -0.84 8.60
C PRO A 141 -14.39 -2.21 7.90
N GLY A 142 -14.34 -3.28 8.69
CA GLY A 142 -14.15 -4.65 8.24
C GLY A 142 -12.94 -5.33 8.90
N VAL A 143 -11.87 -4.60 9.25
CA VAL A 143 -10.67 -5.17 9.88
C VAL A 143 -10.89 -5.64 11.33
N GLU A 144 -12.02 -5.30 11.95
CA GLU A 144 -12.43 -5.87 13.24
C GLU A 144 -12.75 -7.38 13.16
N ARG A 145 -12.85 -7.94 11.96
CA ARG A 145 -13.04 -9.37 11.73
C ARG A 145 -11.72 -10.14 11.85
N ALA A 146 -11.70 -11.18 12.67
CA ALA A 146 -10.50 -11.99 12.92
C ALA A 146 -10.02 -12.85 11.73
N ASP A 147 -10.76 -12.89 10.62
CA ASP A 147 -10.38 -13.54 9.35
C ASP A 147 -9.90 -12.55 8.28
N LEU A 148 -9.87 -11.25 8.60
CA LEU A 148 -9.35 -10.19 7.74
C LEU A 148 -8.17 -9.47 8.42
N ASP A 149 -7.21 -9.08 7.61
CA ASP A 149 -6.08 -8.23 7.96
C ASP A 149 -6.30 -6.79 7.49
N GLU A 150 -5.47 -5.89 8.02
CA GLU A 150 -5.22 -4.55 7.49
C GLU A 150 -4.28 -4.64 6.28
N GLY A 151 -4.76 -5.26 5.19
CA GLY A 151 -3.97 -5.52 3.99
C GLY A 151 -3.65 -4.24 3.22
N HIS A 152 -2.36 -3.97 3.02
CA HIS A 152 -1.88 -2.87 2.17
C HIS A 152 -2.15 -3.16 0.69
N ILE A 153 -2.43 -2.12 -0.10
CA ILE A 153 -2.42 -2.21 -1.57
C ILE A 153 -0.99 -2.09 -2.11
N ILE A 154 -0.16 -1.25 -1.47
CA ILE A 154 1.30 -1.20 -1.63
C ILE A 154 1.92 -1.33 -0.23
N ALA A 155 2.61 -2.43 0.06
CA ALA A 155 3.17 -2.69 1.39
C ALA A 155 4.26 -1.67 1.84
N ASP A 156 4.52 -1.63 3.15
CA ASP A 156 5.66 -0.91 3.77
C ASP A 156 6.95 -1.14 2.95
N SER A 157 7.31 -2.40 2.66
CA SER A 157 8.54 -2.76 1.92
C SER A 157 8.60 -2.32 0.46
N LEU A 158 7.46 -1.87 -0.10
CA LEU A 158 7.34 -1.30 -1.45
C LEU A 158 7.19 0.23 -1.42
N GLY A 159 7.38 0.85 -0.25
CA GLY A 159 7.33 2.29 -0.07
C GLY A 159 5.93 2.87 0.21
N GLY A 160 4.94 2.04 0.55
CA GLY A 160 3.57 2.51 0.86
C GLY A 160 3.38 2.86 2.35
N VAL A 161 2.46 3.79 2.63
CA VAL A 161 2.10 4.20 4.01
C VAL A 161 0.94 3.40 4.60
N SER A 162 0.66 3.52 5.90
CA SER A 162 -0.32 2.69 6.63
C SER A 162 -1.70 3.34 6.86
N ASN A 163 -1.99 4.46 6.20
CA ASN A 163 -3.26 5.18 6.35
C ASN A 163 -4.41 4.50 5.56
N ALA A 164 -5.66 4.89 5.84
CA ALA A 164 -6.84 4.23 5.26
C ALA A 164 -6.85 4.15 3.73
N TYR A 165 -6.20 5.07 3.02
CA TYR A 165 -6.19 5.13 1.56
C TYR A 165 -5.21 4.14 0.92
N ASN A 166 -4.41 3.44 1.72
CA ASN A 166 -3.60 2.29 1.28
C ASN A 166 -4.02 0.96 1.94
N ILE A 167 -4.86 0.99 2.97
CA ILE A 167 -5.30 -0.21 3.71
C ILE A 167 -6.68 -0.66 3.26
N THR A 168 -6.89 -1.96 3.13
CA THR A 168 -8.21 -2.59 2.93
C THR A 168 -8.39 -3.81 3.84
N PRO A 169 -9.62 -4.14 4.27
CA PRO A 169 -9.91 -5.41 4.93
C PRO A 169 -9.70 -6.58 3.93
N GLN A 170 -8.59 -7.29 4.06
CA GLN A 170 -8.16 -8.34 3.12
C GLN A 170 -8.08 -9.69 3.83
N GLU A 171 -8.46 -10.80 3.20
CA GLU A 171 -8.42 -12.12 3.86
C GLU A 171 -6.99 -12.48 4.31
N SER A 172 -6.83 -12.89 5.57
CA SER A 172 -5.50 -12.99 6.20
C SER A 172 -4.56 -14.01 5.54
N THR A 173 -5.10 -15.08 4.94
CA THR A 173 -4.30 -16.09 4.23
C THR A 173 -3.83 -15.56 2.88
N LEU A 174 -4.71 -14.90 2.13
CA LEU A 174 -4.42 -14.18 0.90
C LEU A 174 -3.34 -13.11 1.11
N ASN A 175 -3.54 -12.23 2.09
CA ASN A 175 -2.63 -11.14 2.45
C ASN A 175 -1.22 -11.65 2.79
N ARG A 176 -1.11 -12.68 3.64
CA ARG A 176 0.17 -13.14 4.18
C ARG A 176 0.89 -14.17 3.31
N HIS A 177 0.14 -15.00 2.58
CA HIS A 177 0.62 -16.25 1.97
C HIS A 177 0.00 -16.58 0.59
N GLY A 178 -0.91 -15.75 0.07
CA GLY A 178 -1.54 -15.90 -1.24
C GLY A 178 -1.01 -14.90 -2.27
N ASP A 179 -1.79 -14.65 -3.33
CA ASP A 179 -1.37 -13.87 -4.50
C ASP A 179 -0.89 -12.44 -4.17
N GLN A 180 -1.43 -11.78 -3.14
CA GLN A 180 -0.92 -10.50 -2.63
C GLN A 180 0.57 -10.61 -2.22
N ALA A 181 0.89 -11.59 -1.35
CA ALA A 181 2.25 -11.79 -0.88
C ALA A 181 3.21 -12.24 -2.00
N TYR A 182 2.75 -13.04 -2.97
CA TYR A 182 3.55 -13.44 -4.12
C TYR A 182 3.85 -12.26 -5.06
N MET A 183 2.86 -11.40 -5.33
CA MET A 183 3.03 -10.16 -6.11
C MET A 183 4.08 -9.25 -5.46
N GLU A 184 3.93 -8.95 -4.18
CA GLU A 184 4.83 -8.05 -3.44
C GLU A 184 6.27 -8.56 -3.43
N ASP A 185 6.45 -9.86 -3.19
CA ASP A 185 7.76 -10.50 -3.19
C ASP A 185 8.40 -10.56 -4.58
N ALA A 186 7.61 -10.74 -5.65
CA ALA A 186 8.09 -10.67 -7.03
C ALA A 186 8.59 -9.26 -7.38
N ILE A 187 7.85 -8.21 -6.98
CA ILE A 187 8.26 -6.80 -7.13
C ILE A 187 9.56 -6.53 -6.36
N ARG A 188 9.64 -6.97 -5.10
CA ARG A 188 10.84 -6.83 -4.26
C ARG A 188 12.06 -7.52 -4.87
N LYS A 189 11.92 -8.75 -5.36
CA LYS A 189 13.01 -9.50 -6.04
C LYS A 189 13.43 -8.89 -7.37
N ALA A 190 12.52 -8.18 -8.06
CA ALA A 190 12.83 -7.45 -9.28
C ALA A 190 13.57 -6.12 -9.01
N GLY A 191 13.59 -5.63 -7.77
CA GLY A 191 14.16 -4.34 -7.39
C GLY A 191 13.17 -3.17 -7.51
N GLY A 192 11.87 -3.45 -7.62
CA GLY A 192 10.83 -2.48 -7.92
C GLY A 192 10.00 -2.87 -9.15
N ALA A 193 9.06 -2.00 -9.54
CA ALA A 193 8.18 -2.19 -10.69
C ALA A 193 7.87 -0.84 -11.36
N THR A 194 7.32 -0.84 -12.58
CA THR A 194 6.81 0.38 -13.24
C THR A 194 5.40 0.18 -13.79
N ASN A 195 4.68 1.28 -14.02
CA ASN A 195 3.30 1.28 -14.49
C ASN A 195 2.37 0.45 -13.58
N PHE A 196 2.50 0.62 -12.27
CA PHE A 196 1.68 -0.09 -11.28
C PHE A 196 0.28 0.51 -11.24
N GLU A 197 -0.73 -0.35 -11.36
CA GLU A 197 -2.15 -0.05 -11.20
C GLU A 197 -2.83 -1.18 -10.45
N ALA A 198 -3.47 -0.86 -9.33
CA ALA A 198 -4.43 -1.71 -8.65
C ALA A 198 -5.84 -1.20 -8.95
N ILE A 199 -6.76 -2.10 -9.32
CA ILE A 199 -8.19 -1.84 -9.45
C ILE A 199 -8.90 -2.74 -8.43
N ILE A 200 -9.70 -2.12 -7.56
CA ILE A 200 -10.28 -2.76 -6.38
C ILE A 200 -11.80 -2.72 -6.54
N THR A 201 -12.42 -3.90 -6.56
CA THR A 201 -13.86 -4.06 -6.79
C THR A 201 -14.57 -4.47 -5.51
N TYR A 202 -15.78 -3.96 -5.30
CA TYR A 202 -16.60 -4.18 -4.10
C TYR A 202 -17.92 -4.88 -4.47
N PRO A 203 -18.50 -5.68 -3.56
CA PRO A 203 -19.76 -6.40 -3.83
C PRO A 203 -21.00 -5.49 -3.78
N ASN A 204 -20.89 -4.33 -3.14
CA ASN A 204 -21.91 -3.27 -3.03
C ASN A 204 -21.24 -1.97 -2.56
N THR A 205 -22.03 -0.92 -2.35
CA THR A 205 -21.57 0.43 -1.96
C THR A 205 -21.63 0.71 -0.46
N GLU A 206 -22.06 -0.25 0.36
CA GLU A 206 -22.24 -0.11 1.81
C GLU A 206 -21.01 -0.62 2.61
N THR A 207 -20.27 -1.59 2.06
CA THR A 207 -19.11 -2.20 2.71
C THR A 207 -17.78 -1.54 2.31
N GLN A 208 -16.81 -1.53 3.21
CA GLN A 208 -15.41 -1.16 2.92
C GLN A 208 -14.52 -2.39 2.69
N ILE A 209 -15.08 -3.59 2.70
CA ILE A 209 -14.41 -4.87 2.38
C ILE A 209 -14.50 -5.11 0.86
N PRO A 210 -13.37 -5.13 0.12
CA PRO A 210 -13.36 -5.49 -1.31
C PRO A 210 -13.83 -6.93 -1.54
N SER A 211 -14.28 -7.22 -2.76
CA SER A 211 -14.54 -8.58 -3.24
C SER A 211 -13.44 -9.11 -4.17
N HIS A 212 -12.71 -8.24 -4.87
CA HIS A 212 -11.74 -8.66 -5.89
C HIS A 212 -10.68 -7.58 -6.12
N TYR A 213 -9.45 -8.01 -6.39
CA TYR A 213 -8.31 -7.17 -6.74
C TYR A 213 -7.79 -7.55 -8.12
N LYS A 214 -7.51 -6.54 -8.95
CA LYS A 214 -6.76 -6.68 -10.19
C LYS A 214 -5.54 -5.78 -10.12
N TYR A 215 -4.36 -6.39 -10.12
CA TYR A 215 -3.10 -5.68 -10.21
C TYR A 215 -2.55 -5.75 -11.63
N THR A 216 -1.83 -4.72 -12.04
CA THR A 216 -1.16 -4.63 -13.33
C THR A 216 0.10 -3.81 -13.15
N TYR A 217 1.24 -4.38 -13.51
CA TYR A 217 2.55 -3.74 -13.29
C TYR A 217 3.59 -4.31 -14.26
N THR A 218 4.77 -3.71 -14.30
CA THR A 218 5.85 -4.10 -15.22
C THR A 218 7.11 -4.47 -14.44
N LEU A 219 7.54 -5.73 -14.53
CA LEU A 219 8.81 -6.22 -13.99
C LEU A 219 9.83 -6.38 -15.11
N LYS A 220 10.96 -5.69 -15.02
CA LYS A 220 12.09 -5.80 -16.00
C LYS A 220 11.71 -5.61 -17.48
N GLY A 221 10.57 -4.98 -17.77
CA GLY A 221 10.00 -4.78 -19.12
C GLY A 221 8.82 -5.70 -19.47
N ASN A 222 8.58 -6.76 -18.68
CA ASN A 222 7.46 -7.69 -18.85
C ASN A 222 6.22 -7.18 -18.07
N LYS A 223 5.08 -7.06 -18.76
CA LYS A 223 3.82 -6.65 -18.15
C LYS A 223 3.12 -7.85 -17.49
N ILE A 224 2.95 -7.78 -16.18
CA ILE A 224 2.22 -8.75 -15.36
C ILE A 224 0.80 -8.25 -15.09
N VAL A 225 -0.13 -9.19 -14.95
CA VAL A 225 -1.53 -8.93 -14.56
C VAL A 225 -1.97 -10.06 -13.63
N ASP A 226 -2.22 -9.72 -12.37
CA ASP A 226 -2.72 -10.66 -11.35
C ASP A 226 -4.15 -10.29 -10.98
N GLU A 227 -5.02 -11.29 -10.87
CA GLU A 227 -6.45 -11.13 -10.59
C GLU A 227 -6.89 -12.17 -9.56
N PHE A 228 -7.39 -11.73 -8.40
CA PHE A 228 -7.78 -12.63 -7.32
C PHE A 228 -8.93 -12.07 -6.47
N ASP A 229 -9.80 -12.98 -6.00
CA ASP A 229 -10.90 -12.64 -5.10
C ASP A 229 -10.41 -12.44 -3.67
N ASN A 230 -11.08 -11.55 -2.91
CA ASN A 230 -10.80 -11.30 -1.50
C ASN A 230 -11.41 -12.41 -0.61
N GLY A 231 -10.95 -13.64 -0.82
CA GLY A 231 -11.42 -14.84 -0.13
C GLY A 231 -10.28 -15.81 0.17
N ASN A 232 -10.53 -16.77 1.05
CA ASN A 232 -9.50 -17.67 1.52
C ASN A 232 -8.97 -18.59 0.38
N PRO A 233 -7.68 -18.53 0.02
CA PRO A 233 -7.14 -19.32 -1.09
C PRO A 233 -7.27 -20.84 -0.89
N ASP A 234 -7.16 -21.34 0.34
CA ASP A 234 -7.32 -22.78 0.61
C ASP A 234 -8.77 -23.25 0.39
N GLU A 235 -9.75 -22.44 0.78
CA GLU A 235 -11.17 -22.74 0.53
C GLU A 235 -11.51 -22.68 -0.97
N ILE A 236 -11.00 -21.68 -1.69
CA ILE A 236 -11.15 -21.56 -3.14
C ILE A 236 -10.52 -22.76 -3.83
N ASN A 237 -9.25 -23.06 -3.56
CA ASN A 237 -8.52 -24.20 -4.11
C ASN A 237 -9.22 -25.53 -3.81
N LYS A 238 -9.79 -25.68 -2.61
CA LYS A 238 -10.58 -26.85 -2.23
C LYS A 238 -11.88 -26.95 -3.01
N SER A 239 -12.59 -25.83 -3.23
CA SER A 239 -13.81 -25.80 -4.06
C SER A 239 -13.53 -26.16 -5.52
N LEU A 240 -12.34 -25.83 -6.02
CA LEU A 240 -11.83 -26.20 -7.35
C LEU A 240 -11.27 -27.64 -7.41
N GLY A 241 -11.18 -28.35 -6.28
CA GLY A 241 -10.68 -29.72 -6.19
C GLY A 241 -9.15 -29.85 -6.18
N LEU A 242 -8.41 -28.73 -6.08
CA LEU A 242 -6.95 -28.69 -6.14
C LEU A 242 -6.28 -29.20 -4.85
N THR A 243 -7.00 -29.25 -3.72
CA THR A 243 -6.45 -29.67 -2.42
C THR A 243 -6.56 -31.17 -2.12
N GLU A 244 -7.28 -31.96 -2.94
CA GLU A 244 -7.40 -33.41 -2.70
C GLU A 244 -6.16 -34.18 -3.15
N SER A 245 -5.07 -34.03 -2.37
CA SER A 245 -4.03 -35.05 -2.34
C SER A 245 -4.66 -36.39 -1.98
N LYS A 246 -4.52 -37.36 -2.87
CA LYS A 246 -5.18 -38.66 -2.78
C LYS A 246 -4.60 -39.46 -1.61
N SER A 247 -5.20 -39.29 -0.43
CA SER A 247 -4.80 -39.98 0.80
C SER A 247 -4.81 -41.48 0.56
N THR A 248 -3.61 -42.06 0.41
CA THR A 248 -3.42 -43.46 0.06
C THR A 248 -3.72 -44.30 1.29
N ASN A 249 -5.00 -44.70 1.37
CA ASN A 249 -5.54 -45.51 2.45
C ASN A 249 -4.70 -46.79 2.58
N SER A 250 -3.85 -46.83 3.61
CA SER A 250 -2.72 -47.77 3.71
C SER A 250 -3.17 -49.15 4.21
N ASN A 251 -3.96 -49.86 3.40
CA ASN A 251 -4.33 -51.25 3.63
C ASN A 251 -3.41 -52.21 2.86
N LYS A 252 -2.20 -52.36 3.40
CA LYS A 252 -1.37 -53.58 3.46
C LYS A 252 -1.84 -54.77 2.60
N SER A 253 -1.10 -55.05 1.52
CA SER A 253 -0.80 -56.42 1.07
C SER A 253 0.44 -56.47 0.16
N THR A 254 1.57 -56.84 0.78
CA THR A 254 2.67 -57.66 0.23
C THR A 254 2.92 -57.69 -1.30
N SER A 255 4.01 -57.04 -1.74
CA SER A 255 5.15 -57.77 -2.34
C SER A 255 6.38 -56.88 -2.46
N SER A 256 7.54 -57.47 -2.21
CA SER A 256 8.88 -56.87 -2.28
C SER A 256 9.28 -56.36 -3.67
N ASN A 257 9.87 -55.16 -3.75
CA ASN A 257 11.33 -55.04 -3.84
C ASN A 257 11.84 -53.62 -3.59
N LYS A 258 13.11 -53.53 -3.18
CA LYS A 258 13.79 -52.34 -2.69
C LYS A 258 14.75 -51.77 -3.73
N SER A 259 14.73 -50.46 -3.95
CA SER A 259 15.92 -49.68 -4.32
C SER A 259 15.78 -48.24 -3.82
N ASP A 260 16.73 -47.81 -2.99
CA ASP A 260 16.78 -46.48 -2.40
C ASP A 260 17.09 -45.40 -3.46
N ALA A 261 16.36 -44.29 -3.44
CA ALA A 261 16.80 -43.02 -4.05
C ALA A 261 16.27 -41.86 -3.20
N SER A 262 17.13 -41.32 -2.33
CA SER A 262 16.84 -40.12 -1.56
C SER A 262 17.06 -38.89 -2.45
N ASN A 263 15.99 -38.15 -2.72
CA ASN A 263 16.03 -36.70 -2.84
C ASN A 263 14.64 -36.13 -2.54
N GLY A 264 14.57 -34.86 -2.12
CA GLY A 264 13.34 -34.21 -1.63
C GLY A 264 12.34 -33.81 -2.72
N THR A 265 12.06 -34.70 -3.67
CA THR A 265 11.13 -34.47 -4.77
C THR A 265 9.71 -34.33 -4.21
N LYS A 266 9.18 -33.10 -4.19
CA LYS A 266 7.73 -32.89 -3.99
C LYS A 266 6.96 -33.61 -5.10
N ASP A 267 5.79 -34.12 -4.74
CA ASP A 267 4.87 -34.76 -5.66
C ASP A 267 4.25 -33.70 -6.58
N ILE A 268 4.46 -33.84 -7.89
CA ILE A 268 3.91 -32.97 -8.94
C ILE A 268 2.72 -33.59 -9.67
N SER A 269 2.24 -34.78 -9.27
CA SER A 269 1.21 -35.52 -10.00
C SER A 269 -0.18 -34.86 -10.04
N SER A 270 -0.38 -33.78 -9.29
CA SER A 270 -1.55 -32.89 -9.38
C SER A 270 -1.43 -31.81 -10.47
N VAL A 271 -0.23 -31.61 -11.03
CA VAL A 271 0.10 -30.54 -11.99
C VAL A 271 0.69 -31.11 -13.28
N ASP A 272 1.61 -32.07 -13.20
CA ASP A 272 2.13 -32.85 -14.33
C ASP A 272 1.04 -33.82 -14.82
N THR A 273 0.31 -33.41 -15.87
CA THR A 273 -0.89 -34.10 -16.34
C THR A 273 -0.59 -35.20 -17.36
N ASP A 274 0.56 -35.15 -18.03
CA ASP A 274 1.01 -36.19 -18.96
C ASP A 274 1.99 -37.19 -18.31
N GLY A 275 2.49 -36.90 -17.11
CA GLY A 275 3.35 -37.74 -16.29
C GLY A 275 4.81 -37.76 -16.75
N ASN A 276 5.28 -36.73 -17.48
CA ASN A 276 6.62 -36.69 -18.05
C ASN A 276 7.72 -36.28 -17.04
N GLY A 277 7.34 -35.79 -15.85
CA GLY A 277 8.26 -35.30 -14.81
C GLY A 277 8.59 -33.81 -14.89
N GLN A 278 8.04 -33.08 -15.86
CA GLN A 278 8.12 -31.63 -16.01
C GLN A 278 6.73 -31.02 -16.15
N VAL A 279 6.58 -29.81 -15.62
CA VAL A 279 5.34 -29.04 -15.64
C VAL A 279 5.44 -27.92 -16.68
N THR A 280 4.49 -27.86 -17.59
CA THR A 280 4.38 -26.74 -18.54
C THR A 280 3.67 -25.54 -17.94
N ILE A 281 3.88 -24.34 -18.50
CA ILE A 281 3.11 -23.12 -18.16
C ILE A 281 1.60 -23.37 -18.29
N LYS A 282 1.19 -24.16 -19.28
CA LYS A 282 -0.22 -24.52 -19.50
C LYS A 282 -0.78 -25.35 -18.34
N GLU A 283 0.00 -26.30 -17.83
CA GLU A 283 -0.38 -27.16 -16.71
C GLU A 283 -0.40 -26.40 -15.39
N ALA A 284 0.60 -25.55 -15.14
CA ALA A 284 0.61 -24.68 -13.98
C ALA A 284 -0.62 -23.72 -13.99
N LYS A 285 -0.93 -23.08 -15.12
CA LYS A 285 -2.17 -22.27 -15.27
C LYS A 285 -3.44 -23.11 -15.09
N ALA A 286 -3.48 -24.34 -15.61
CA ALA A 286 -4.63 -25.23 -15.46
C ALA A 286 -4.83 -25.73 -14.02
N ALA A 287 -3.75 -25.82 -13.24
CA ALA A 287 -3.76 -26.12 -11.81
C ALA A 287 -3.96 -24.87 -10.93
N GLY A 288 -4.28 -23.71 -11.51
CA GLY A 288 -4.62 -22.48 -10.79
C GLY A 288 -3.44 -21.61 -10.38
N PHE A 289 -2.21 -21.88 -10.84
CA PHE A 289 -1.06 -21.04 -10.50
C PHE A 289 -0.95 -19.80 -11.41
N SER A 290 -0.83 -18.64 -10.77
CA SER A 290 -0.47 -17.35 -11.36
C SER A 290 0.95 -17.40 -11.99
N MET A 291 1.20 -16.56 -13.00
CA MET A 291 2.51 -16.49 -13.69
C MET A 291 3.15 -15.11 -13.50
N PRO A 292 4.49 -15.02 -13.41
CA PRO A 292 5.44 -16.12 -13.59
C PRO A 292 5.70 -16.94 -12.32
N ILE A 293 6.03 -18.21 -12.51
CA ILE A 293 6.54 -19.09 -11.45
C ILE A 293 8.01 -18.76 -11.24
N THR A 294 8.36 -18.18 -10.09
CA THR A 294 9.73 -17.75 -9.75
C THR A 294 10.58 -18.90 -9.20
N SER A 295 11.91 -18.72 -9.24
CA SER A 295 12.92 -19.74 -8.90
C SER A 295 12.85 -20.37 -7.50
N ASP A 296 12.16 -19.73 -6.58
CA ASP A 296 11.89 -20.18 -5.22
C ASP A 296 10.52 -20.87 -5.05
N HIS A 297 9.60 -20.70 -6.00
CA HIS A 297 8.34 -21.41 -5.99
C HIS A 297 8.60 -22.91 -6.16
N TRP A 298 7.92 -23.73 -5.37
CA TRP A 298 8.25 -25.15 -5.26
C TRP A 298 8.04 -25.97 -6.54
N LEU A 299 7.25 -25.43 -7.48
CA LEU A 299 6.99 -26.01 -8.80
C LEU A 299 8.12 -25.70 -9.80
N TYR A 300 8.88 -24.62 -9.60
CA TYR A 300 9.92 -24.16 -10.52
C TYR A 300 10.99 -25.21 -10.86
N PRO A 301 11.50 -26.05 -9.92
CA PRO A 301 12.48 -27.09 -10.26
C PRO A 301 12.00 -28.13 -11.28
N TYR A 302 10.70 -28.15 -11.58
CA TYR A 302 10.05 -29.03 -12.54
C TYR A 302 9.62 -28.29 -13.81
N MET A 303 9.80 -26.98 -13.89
CA MET A 303 9.41 -26.15 -15.03
C MET A 303 10.64 -25.75 -15.85
N GLN A 304 10.45 -25.55 -17.16
CA GLN A 304 11.53 -25.18 -18.07
C GLN A 304 11.70 -23.65 -18.12
N ASP A 305 12.64 -23.14 -17.33
CA ASP A 305 13.25 -21.82 -17.54
C ASP A 305 14.22 -21.92 -18.75
N ASN A 306 14.01 -21.11 -19.79
CA ASN A 306 14.74 -21.21 -21.06
C ASN A 306 15.91 -20.22 -21.14
N ASP A 307 15.77 -19.02 -20.59
CA ASP A 307 16.72 -17.91 -20.65
C ASP A 307 17.50 -17.72 -19.33
N LYS A 308 17.06 -18.37 -18.25
CA LYS A 308 17.69 -18.48 -16.92
C LYS A 308 17.62 -17.21 -16.10
N ASP A 309 16.53 -16.46 -16.25
CA ASP A 309 16.29 -15.24 -15.48
C ASP A 309 15.75 -15.52 -14.06
N GLY A 310 15.34 -16.76 -13.79
CA GLY A 310 14.73 -17.19 -12.52
C GLY A 310 13.20 -17.18 -12.52
N MET A 311 12.55 -17.15 -13.69
CA MET A 311 11.10 -17.11 -13.86
C MET A 311 10.64 -18.09 -14.95
N VAL A 312 9.41 -18.60 -14.84
CA VAL A 312 8.75 -19.38 -15.90
C VAL A 312 7.30 -18.92 -16.05
N GLY A 313 6.97 -18.27 -17.16
CA GLY A 313 5.62 -17.75 -17.37
C GLY A 313 5.38 -16.88 -18.61
N GLU A 314 6.43 -16.56 -19.37
CA GLU A 314 6.39 -15.77 -20.62
C GLU A 314 5.52 -16.40 -21.74
#